data_AF-A0A6H2A3G3-F1
#
_entry.id   AF-A0A6H2A3G3-F1
#
_cell.length_a   1.000
_cell.length_b   1.000
_cell.length_c   1.000
_cell.angle_alpha   90.00
_cell.angle_beta   90.00
_cell.angle_gamma   90.00
#
_symmetry.space_group_name_H-M   'P 1'
#
loop_
_entity.id
_entity.type
_entity.pdbx_description
1 polymer ?
#
loop_
_entity_poly.entity_id
_entity_poly.type
_entity_poly.pdbx_seq_one_letter_code
_entity_poly.pdbx_strand_id
1 'polypeptide(L)'
;MIYSLSFTENVPTGSAGCTSMYFIRIRPAYRDDKPLLFHEIYHVDNFWLVFLISAAVMTGLAFGVHQFYPSPYVFCPIPLSILMDWVLYKIPRFRLWEEVQAYKVQIEYIPGEMKEINRKKFSNRISTRYGLKISEDEAYKLLG
;
A
#
# COMPACT_ATOMS: atom_id res chain seq x y z
N MET A 1 0.68 -12.20 1.94
CA MET A 1 1.46 -12.32 3.20
C MET A 1 0.51 -12.32 4.41
N ILE A 2 1.00 -12.31 5.66
CA ILE A 2 0.13 -12.31 6.86
C ILE A 2 -0.61 -10.97 6.95
N TYR A 3 -1.91 -11.00 7.21
CA TYR A 3 -2.72 -9.80 7.47
C TYR A 3 -3.73 -10.04 8.58
N SER A 4 -4.19 -8.95 9.21
CA SER A 4 -5.29 -8.95 10.17
C SER A 4 -6.45 -8.15 9.58
N LEU A 5 -7.60 -8.80 9.37
CA LEU A 5 -8.80 -8.16 8.81
C LEU A 5 -9.81 -7.84 9.92
N SER A 6 -10.28 -6.59 9.96
CA SER A 6 -11.34 -6.15 10.86
C SER A 6 -12.42 -5.39 10.11
N PHE A 7 -13.69 -5.68 10.44
CA PHE A 7 -14.84 -4.94 9.90
C PHE A 7 -15.26 -3.88 10.91
N THR A 8 -15.02 -2.60 10.60
CA THR A 8 -15.21 -1.50 11.53
C THR A 8 -15.60 -0.21 10.81
N GLU A 9 -16.38 0.64 11.47
CA GLU A 9 -16.68 1.99 10.97
C GLU A 9 -15.51 2.97 11.16
N ASN A 10 -14.49 2.57 11.93
CA ASN A 10 -13.27 3.35 12.16
C ASN A 10 -12.29 3.28 10.97
N VAL A 11 -12.78 3.77 9.82
CA VAL A 11 -12.08 3.93 8.54
C VAL A 11 -12.11 5.42 8.18
N PRO A 12 -11.06 5.99 7.56
CA PRO A 12 -11.04 7.39 7.16
C PRO A 12 -12.29 7.83 6.37
N THR A 13 -12.72 9.08 6.59
CA THR A 13 -13.89 9.65 5.91
C THR A 13 -13.70 9.62 4.39
N GLY A 14 -14.68 9.11 3.66
CA GLY A 14 -14.63 8.98 2.21
C GLY A 14 -13.92 7.73 1.68
N SER A 15 -13.41 6.87 2.56
CA SER A 15 -12.81 5.57 2.20
C SER A 15 -13.71 4.40 2.63
N ALA A 16 -13.75 3.35 1.82
CA ALA A 16 -14.49 2.11 2.10
C ALA A 16 -13.65 1.08 2.88
N GLY A 17 -12.33 1.10 2.65
CA GLY A 17 -11.33 0.37 3.41
C GLY A 17 -10.12 1.25 3.69
N CYS A 18 -9.26 0.79 4.60
CA CYS A 18 -7.91 1.30 4.73
C CYS A 18 -6.97 0.23 5.28
N THR A 19 -5.73 0.30 4.82
CA THR A 19 -4.63 -0.53 5.31
C THR A 19 -3.65 0.30 6.11
N SER A 20 -3.12 -0.28 7.17
CA SER A 20 -2.05 0.31 7.99
C SER A 20 -1.13 -0.82 8.42
N MET A 21 0.08 -0.88 7.84
CA MET A 21 0.97 -2.04 7.98
C MET A 21 0.26 -3.31 7.49
N TYR A 22 0.19 -4.36 8.32
CA TYR A 22 -0.54 -5.60 8.02
C TYR A 22 -2.00 -5.61 8.52
N PHE A 23 -2.51 -4.48 9.01
CA PHE A 23 -3.90 -4.36 9.47
C PHE A 23 -4.79 -3.79 8.37
N ILE A 24 -5.78 -4.57 7.96
CA ILE A 24 -6.83 -4.18 7.02
C ILE A 24 -8.10 -3.85 7.81
N ARG A 25 -8.68 -2.68 7.54
CA ARG A 25 -9.99 -2.27 8.08
C ARG A 25 -10.93 -2.01 6.92
N ILE A 26 -12.07 -2.68 6.89
CA ILE A 26 -13.11 -2.47 5.87
C ILE A 26 -14.41 -2.10 6.58
N ARG A 27 -15.16 -1.15 6.02
CA ARG A 27 -16.50 -0.82 6.55
C ARG A 27 -17.42 -2.04 6.43
N PRO A 28 -18.22 -2.37 7.46
CA PRO A 28 -19.15 -3.51 7.43
C PRO A 28 -20.02 -3.61 6.18
N ALA A 29 -20.42 -2.47 5.59
CA ALA A 29 -21.21 -2.41 4.35
C ALA A 29 -20.52 -3.01 3.11
N TYR A 30 -19.19 -3.15 3.12
CA TYR A 30 -18.38 -3.67 2.02
C TYR A 30 -17.75 -5.03 2.36
N ARG A 31 -18.29 -5.76 3.34
CA ARG A 31 -17.74 -7.04 3.82
C ARG A 31 -17.53 -8.06 2.70
N ASP A 32 -18.45 -8.11 1.75
CA ASP A 32 -18.46 -9.09 0.67
C ASP A 32 -17.85 -8.53 -0.64
N ASP A 33 -17.30 -7.30 -0.60
CA ASP A 33 -16.61 -6.68 -1.73
C ASP A 33 -15.19 -7.28 -1.87
N LYS A 34 -15.11 -8.43 -2.54
CA LYS A 34 -13.85 -9.12 -2.81
C LYS A 34 -12.85 -8.22 -3.56
N PRO A 35 -13.24 -7.48 -4.63
CA PRO A 35 -12.32 -6.55 -5.28
C PRO A 35 -11.70 -5.53 -4.32
N LEU A 36 -12.50 -4.92 -3.43
CA LEU A 36 -11.98 -4.01 -2.40
C LEU A 36 -11.01 -4.71 -1.44
N LEU A 37 -11.33 -5.94 -1.00
CA LEU A 37 -10.40 -6.69 -0.15
C LEU A 37 -9.06 -6.93 -0.83
N PHE A 38 -9.04 -7.26 -2.12
CA PHE A 38 -7.78 -7.47 -2.85
C PHE A 38 -6.98 -6.18 -3.06
N HIS A 39 -7.64 -5.02 -3.16
CA HIS A 39 -6.98 -3.72 -3.12
C HIS A 39 -6.21 -3.54 -1.80
N GLU A 40 -6.86 -3.80 -0.67
CA GLU A 40 -6.23 -3.65 0.66
C GLU A 40 -5.12 -4.69 0.90
N ILE A 41 -5.31 -5.93 0.41
CA ILE A 41 -4.27 -6.97 0.49
C ILE A 41 -3.00 -6.55 -0.27
N TYR A 42 -3.13 -5.87 -1.42
CA TYR A 42 -1.97 -5.37 -2.15
C TYR A 42 -1.11 -4.42 -1.29
N HIS A 43 -1.73 -3.51 -0.53
CA HIS A 43 -1.00 -2.63 0.39
C HIS A 43 -0.28 -3.40 1.48
N VAL A 44 -0.88 -4.48 2.00
CA VAL A 44 -0.19 -5.35 2.97
C VAL A 44 1.01 -6.05 2.34
N ASP A 45 0.86 -6.58 1.14
CA ASP A 45 1.96 -7.25 0.44
C ASP A 45 3.10 -6.27 0.12
N ASN A 46 2.77 -5.05 -0.28
CA ASN A 46 3.75 -3.97 -0.49
C ASN A 46 4.46 -3.59 0.83
N PHE A 47 3.72 -3.44 1.94
CA PHE A 47 4.29 -3.19 3.26
C PHE A 47 5.33 -4.25 3.64
N TRP A 48 5.00 -5.53 3.49
CA TRP A 48 5.92 -6.62 3.81
C TRP A 48 7.13 -6.66 2.89
N LEU A 49 6.96 -6.38 1.59
CA LEU A 49 8.07 -6.27 0.65
C LEU A 49 9.04 -5.15 1.05
N VAL A 50 8.52 -3.95 1.32
CA VAL A 50 9.30 -2.80 1.76
C VAL A 50 9.98 -3.08 3.10
N PHE A 51 9.28 -3.71 4.04
CA PHE A 51 9.85 -4.12 5.32
C PHE A 51 11.01 -5.10 5.14
N LEU A 52 10.85 -6.17 4.35
CA LEU A 52 11.89 -7.17 4.14
C LEU A 52 13.12 -6.60 3.43
N ILE A 53 12.93 -5.78 2.40
CA ILE A 53 14.03 -5.12 1.68
C ILE A 53 14.78 -4.17 2.62
N SER A 54 14.05 -3.32 3.34
CA SER A 54 14.68 -2.35 4.24
C SER A 54 15.38 -3.02 5.42
N ALA A 55 14.79 -4.07 6.01
CA ALA A 55 15.43 -4.87 7.05
C ALA A 55 16.72 -5.53 6.56
N ALA A 56 16.73 -6.10 5.34
CA ALA A 56 17.92 -6.70 4.75
C ALA A 56 19.03 -5.66 4.51
N VAL A 57 18.68 -4.49 3.95
CA VAL A 57 19.64 -3.38 3.75
C VAL A 57 20.22 -2.91 5.08
N MET A 58 19.37 -2.65 6.08
CA MET A 58 19.82 -2.20 7.40
C MET A 58 20.70 -3.25 8.10
N THR A 59 20.37 -4.54 7.92
CA THR A 59 21.18 -5.64 8.45
C THR A 59 22.55 -5.69 7.78
N GLY A 60 22.62 -5.61 6.45
CA GLY A 60 23.89 -5.59 5.72
C GLY A 60 24.79 -4.41 6.13
N LEU A 61 24.20 -3.22 6.28
CA LEU A 61 24.92 -2.03 6.77
C LEU A 61 25.41 -2.22 8.20
N ALA A 62 24.57 -2.73 9.10
CA ALA A 62 24.93 -3.00 10.49
C ALA A 62 26.09 -4.00 10.59
N PHE A 63 26.07 -5.08 9.79
CA PHE A 63 27.18 -6.03 9.72
C PHE A 63 28.48 -5.36 9.24
N GLY A 64 28.41 -4.54 8.20
CA GLY A 64 29.58 -3.81 7.69
C GLY A 64 30.19 -2.89 8.75
N VAL A 65 29.37 -2.14 9.48
CA VAL A 65 29.83 -1.27 10.58
C VAL A 65 30.39 -2.10 11.74
N HIS A 66 29.76 -3.21 12.09
CA HIS A 66 30.20 -4.10 13.18
C HIS A 66 31.61 -4.64 12.98
N GLN A 67 32.05 -4.86 11.72
CA GLN A 67 33.42 -5.30 11.42
C GLN A 67 34.48 -4.29 11.89
N PHE A 68 34.15 -2.99 11.89
CA PHE A 68 35.06 -1.93 12.33
C PHE A 68 34.80 -1.48 13.78
N TYR A 69 33.57 -1.61 14.24
CA TYR A 69 33.12 -1.20 15.57
C TYR A 69 32.26 -2.31 16.21
N PRO A 70 32.89 -3.33 16.85
CA PRO A 70 32.19 -4.48 17.39
C PRO A 70 31.29 -4.08 18.58
N SER A 71 30.06 -3.75 18.27
CA SER A 71 29.05 -3.33 19.23
C SER A 71 27.69 -3.90 18.83
N PRO A 72 26.91 -4.45 19.77
CA PRO A 72 25.56 -4.93 19.48
C PRO A 72 24.59 -3.79 19.13
N TYR A 73 24.90 -2.56 19.55
CA TYR A 73 24.04 -1.40 19.33
C TYR A 73 23.92 -0.99 17.85
N VAL A 74 24.82 -1.46 16.97
CA VAL A 74 24.77 -1.20 15.52
C VAL A 74 23.55 -1.85 14.85
N PHE A 75 22.92 -2.83 15.49
CA PHE A 75 21.71 -3.51 15.01
C PHE A 75 20.40 -2.85 15.49
N CYS A 76 20.49 -1.90 16.44
CA CYS A 76 19.34 -1.15 16.99
C CYS A 76 18.46 -0.46 15.92
N PRO A 77 18.98 -0.03 14.76
CA PRO A 77 18.15 0.56 13.71
C PRO A 77 17.27 -0.43 12.92
N ILE A 78 17.49 -1.76 13.00
CA ILE A 78 16.74 -2.74 12.18
C ILE A 78 15.22 -2.64 12.40
N PRO A 79 14.68 -2.54 13.63
CA PRO A 79 13.25 -2.36 13.85
C PRO A 79 12.66 -1.11 13.17
N LEU A 80 13.46 -0.10 12.80
CA LEU A 80 12.97 1.08 12.07
C LEU A 80 12.51 0.74 10.64
N SER A 81 12.90 -0.43 10.10
CA SER A 81 12.40 -0.94 8.81
C SER A 81 10.87 -1.02 8.74
N ILE A 82 10.19 -1.22 9.89
CA ILE A 82 8.71 -1.24 9.94
C ILE A 82 8.08 0.09 9.53
N LEU A 83 8.80 1.20 9.66
CA LEU A 83 8.32 2.54 9.33
C LEU A 83 8.59 2.92 7.87
N MET A 84 9.37 2.12 7.15
CA MET A 84 9.87 2.50 5.83
C MET A 84 8.74 2.66 4.81
N ASP A 85 7.76 1.77 4.82
CA ASP A 85 6.58 1.87 3.96
C ASP A 85 5.82 3.18 4.18
N TRP A 86 5.57 3.54 5.45
CA TRP A 86 4.94 4.82 5.80
C TRP A 86 5.74 6.03 5.32
N VAL A 87 7.08 5.98 5.41
CA VAL A 87 7.96 7.05 4.90
C VAL A 87 7.86 7.14 3.38
N LEU A 88 7.97 6.02 2.67
CA LEU A 88 7.88 5.99 1.21
C LEU A 88 6.51 6.46 0.72
N TYR A 89 5.42 6.11 1.42
CA TYR A 89 4.07 6.57 1.10
C TYR A 89 3.90 8.09 1.19
N LYS A 90 4.81 8.84 1.86
CA LYS A 90 4.82 10.32 1.82
C LYS A 90 5.33 10.88 0.50
N ILE A 91 6.08 10.09 -0.28
CA ILE A 91 6.64 10.50 -1.58
C ILE A 91 5.53 10.37 -2.64
N PRO A 92 5.09 11.46 -3.30
CA PRO A 92 3.93 11.43 -4.20
C PRO A 92 4.04 10.41 -5.33
N ARG A 93 5.25 10.21 -5.87
CA ARG A 93 5.50 9.21 -6.93
C ARG A 93 5.31 7.77 -6.45
N PHE A 94 5.79 7.46 -5.25
CA PHE A 94 5.64 6.12 -4.67
C PHE A 94 4.17 5.86 -4.35
N ARG A 95 3.50 6.82 -3.69
CA ARG A 95 2.06 6.76 -3.45
C ARG A 95 1.26 6.54 -4.73
N LEU A 96 1.52 7.33 -5.78
CA LEU A 96 0.82 7.17 -7.07
C LEU A 96 1.04 5.77 -7.63
N TRP A 97 2.28 5.29 -7.64
CA TRP A 97 2.60 3.94 -8.12
C TRP A 97 1.82 2.88 -7.34
N GLU A 98 1.84 2.96 -6.01
CA GLU A 98 1.19 1.98 -5.14
C GLU A 98 -0.33 1.93 -5.35
N GLU A 99 -1.01 3.08 -5.34
CA GLU A 99 -2.45 3.16 -5.57
C GLU A 99 -2.84 2.65 -6.97
N VAL A 100 -2.05 2.98 -8.00
CA VAL A 100 -2.28 2.48 -9.37
C VAL A 100 -2.21 0.95 -9.41
N GLN A 101 -1.20 0.35 -8.76
CA GLN A 101 -1.10 -1.11 -8.73
C GLN A 101 -2.24 -1.74 -7.92
N ALA A 102 -2.60 -1.17 -6.77
CA ALA A 102 -3.73 -1.64 -5.96
C ALA A 102 -5.05 -1.61 -6.75
N TYR A 103 -5.31 -0.53 -7.50
CA TYR A 103 -6.49 -0.44 -8.37
C TYR A 103 -6.43 -1.38 -9.57
N LYS A 104 -5.26 -1.67 -10.14
CA LYS A 104 -5.12 -2.70 -11.19
C LYS A 104 -5.54 -4.07 -10.68
N VAL A 105 -5.01 -4.47 -9.53
CA VAL A 105 -5.42 -5.71 -8.86
C VAL A 105 -6.92 -5.70 -8.62
N GLN A 106 -7.48 -4.60 -8.09
CA GLN A 106 -8.93 -4.48 -7.88
C GLN A 106 -9.75 -4.68 -9.17
N ILE A 107 -9.33 -4.09 -10.30
CA ILE A 107 -10.00 -4.23 -11.60
C ILE A 107 -9.98 -5.68 -12.09
N GLU A 108 -8.91 -6.43 -11.85
CA GLU A 108 -8.79 -7.82 -12.30
C GLU A 108 -9.88 -8.72 -11.72
N TYR A 109 -10.30 -8.47 -10.47
CA TYR A 109 -11.36 -9.21 -9.78
C TYR A 109 -12.78 -8.73 -10.08
N ILE A 110 -12.95 -7.68 -10.88
CA ILE A 110 -14.26 -7.16 -11.31
C ILE A 110 -14.73 -7.90 -12.58
N PRO A 111 -16.01 -8.29 -12.68
CA PRO A 111 -16.56 -8.91 -13.90
C PRO A 111 -16.41 -8.00 -15.13
N GLY A 112 -16.18 -8.61 -16.30
CA GLY A 112 -15.74 -7.93 -17.53
C GLY A 112 -16.54 -6.69 -17.93
N GLU A 113 -17.87 -6.74 -17.86
CA GLU A 113 -18.75 -5.61 -18.23
C GLU A 113 -18.57 -4.39 -17.31
N MET A 114 -18.16 -4.62 -16.06
CA MET A 114 -17.99 -3.59 -15.05
C MET A 114 -16.56 -3.06 -14.97
N LYS A 115 -15.59 -3.68 -15.64
CA LYS A 115 -14.17 -3.28 -15.57
C LYS A 115 -13.97 -1.85 -16.05
N GLU A 116 -14.53 -1.51 -17.20
CA GLU A 116 -14.35 -0.18 -17.81
C GLU A 116 -15.03 0.93 -16.99
N ILE A 117 -16.22 0.65 -16.44
CA ILE A 117 -16.94 1.58 -15.54
C ILE A 117 -16.12 1.82 -14.26
N ASN A 118 -15.58 0.76 -13.65
CA ASN A 118 -14.78 0.88 -12.44
C ASN A 118 -13.42 1.51 -12.70
N ARG A 119 -12.80 1.25 -13.85
CA ARG A 119 -11.56 1.91 -14.27
C ARG A 119 -11.71 3.43 -14.31
N LYS A 120 -12.79 3.95 -14.91
CA LYS A 120 -13.11 5.39 -14.89
C LYS A 120 -13.35 5.92 -13.48
N LYS A 121 -14.06 5.16 -12.64
CA LYS A 121 -14.26 5.54 -11.23
C LYS A 121 -12.93 5.61 -10.46
N PHE A 122 -12.01 4.68 -10.71
CA PHE A 122 -10.72 4.63 -10.03
C PHE A 122 -9.76 5.71 -10.55
N SER A 123 -9.77 6.04 -11.84
CA SER A 123 -9.00 7.18 -12.36
C SER A 123 -9.42 8.49 -11.71
N ASN A 124 -10.73 8.71 -11.54
CA ASN A 124 -11.25 9.87 -10.82
C ASN A 124 -10.82 9.88 -9.34
N ARG A 125 -10.80 8.72 -8.67
CA ARG A 125 -10.30 8.63 -7.29
C ARG A 125 -8.82 8.96 -7.20
N ILE A 126 -8.00 8.44 -8.09
CA ILE A 126 -6.55 8.69 -8.12
C ILE A 126 -6.25 10.19 -8.28
N SER A 127 -6.95 10.87 -9.19
CA SER A 127 -6.74 12.31 -9.46
C SER A 127 -7.25 13.23 -8.34
N THR A 128 -8.29 12.82 -7.59
CA THR A 128 -8.96 13.71 -6.62
C THR A 128 -8.63 13.45 -5.16
N ARG A 129 -8.40 12.19 -4.75
CA ARG A 129 -8.36 11.81 -3.32
C ARG A 129 -6.97 11.81 -2.71
N TYR A 130 -5.92 11.57 -3.50
CA TYR A 130 -4.59 11.30 -2.96
C TYR A 130 -3.66 12.52 -2.96
N GLY A 131 -4.16 13.68 -3.42
CA GLY A 131 -3.36 14.91 -3.55
C GLY A 131 -2.25 14.78 -4.60
N LEU A 132 -2.42 13.86 -5.55
CA LEU A 132 -1.48 13.60 -6.62
C LEU A 132 -1.80 14.60 -7.73
N LYS A 133 -0.83 15.44 -8.10
CA LYS A 133 -0.99 16.47 -9.16
C LYS A 133 -1.01 15.81 -10.55
N ILE A 134 -2.01 14.96 -10.79
CA ILE A 134 -2.21 14.17 -12.01
C ILE A 134 -3.64 14.36 -12.50
N SER A 135 -3.83 14.45 -13.81
CA SER A 135 -5.15 14.50 -14.42
C SER A 135 -5.85 13.14 -14.37
N GLU A 136 -7.18 13.15 -14.48
CA GLU A 136 -7.96 11.90 -14.57
C GLU A 136 -7.58 11.07 -15.80
N ASP A 137 -7.34 11.72 -16.95
CA ASP A 137 -6.93 11.04 -18.19
C ASP A 137 -5.57 10.34 -18.06
N GLU A 138 -4.61 10.97 -17.37
CA GLU A 138 -3.33 10.35 -17.07
C GLU A 138 -3.48 9.17 -16.11
N ALA A 139 -4.29 9.32 -15.05
CA ALA A 139 -4.59 8.22 -14.13
C ALA A 139 -5.29 7.04 -14.85
N TYR A 140 -6.19 7.33 -15.77
CA TYR A 140 -6.88 6.32 -16.59
C TYR A 140 -5.90 5.53 -17.48
N LYS A 141 -4.93 6.22 -18.10
CA LYS A 141 -3.85 5.58 -18.87
C LYS A 141 -2.97 4.68 -17.99
N LEU A 142 -2.67 5.11 -16.77
CA LEU A 142 -1.84 4.33 -15.84
C LEU A 142 -2.50 3.00 -15.42
N LEU A 143 -3.82 2.95 -15.37
CA LEU A 143 -4.57 1.74 -15.01
C LEU A 143 -4.52 0.63 -16.07
N GLY A 144 -4.00 0.90 -17.27
CA GLY A 144 -3.98 -0.06 -18.40
C GLY A 144 -5.36 -0.33 -18.97
#